data_AF-A0A957HDA0-F1
#
_entry.id   AF-A0A957HDA0-F1
#
_cell.length_a   1.000
_cell.length_b   1.000
_cell.length_c   1.000
_cell.angle_alpha   90.00
_cell.angle_beta   90.00
_cell.angle_gamma   90.00
#
_symmetry.space_group_name_H-M   'P 1'
#
loop_
_entity.id
_entity.type
_entity.pdbx_description
1 polymer ?
#
loop_
_entity_poly.entity_id
_entity_poly.type
_entity_poly.pdbx_seq_one_letter_code
_entity_poly.pdbx_strand_id
1 'polypeptide(L)' 'MRGTVTNIFISYSRKDSKELALRLRDDLQATGFSVWLDLSEISGGSTWTRDIQNAIEHCHVALLLLSPGERDSHWCLS' A
#
# COMPACT_ATOMS: atom_id res chain seq x y z
N MET A 1 -13.71 6.10 25.39
CA MET A 1 -13.37 6.73 24.08
C MET A 1 -13.04 5.61 23.11
N ARG A 2 -13.82 5.41 22.04
CA ARG A 2 -13.40 4.53 20.95
C ARG A 2 -12.38 5.31 20.12
N GLY A 3 -11.09 5.03 20.32
CA GLY A 3 -10.06 5.56 19.43
C GLY A 3 -10.36 5.03 18.03
N THR A 4 -10.54 5.92 17.06
CA THR A 4 -10.67 5.53 15.66
C THR A 4 -9.36 4.88 15.23
N VAL A 5 -9.42 3.63 14.77
CA VAL A 5 -8.26 2.94 14.21
C VAL A 5 -7.87 3.66 12.93
N THR A 6 -6.63 4.15 12.86
CA THR A 6 -6.15 4.85 11.66
C THR A 6 -5.79 3.80 10.60
N ASN A 7 -6.52 3.83 9.49
CA ASN A 7 -6.26 3.05 8.28
C ASN A 7 -5.12 3.67 7.48
N ILE A 8 -4.08 2.90 7.18
CA ILE A 8 -2.91 3.29 6.40
C ILE A 8 -2.87 2.45 5.13
N PHE A 9 -2.74 3.09 3.98
CA PHE A 9 -2.50 2.46 2.69
C PHE A 9 -1.01 2.55 2.35
N ILE A 10 -0.36 1.43 2.04
CA ILE A 10 1.04 1.42 1.61
C ILE A 10 1.12 1.07 0.12
N SER A 11 1.60 2.03 -0.68
CA SER A 11 1.98 1.82 -2.08
C SER A 11 3.48 1.55 -2.19
N TYR A 12 3.84 0.49 -2.91
CA TYR A 12 5.21 0.01 -2.97
C TYR A 12 5.52 -0.70 -4.30
N SER A 13 6.75 -0.58 -4.81
CA SER A 13 7.27 -1.49 -5.82
C SER A 13 7.37 -2.91 -5.27
N ARG A 14 6.63 -3.84 -5.90
CA ARG A 14 6.73 -5.28 -5.60
C ARG A 14 8.14 -5.83 -5.86
N LYS A 15 8.87 -5.25 -6.81
CA LYS A 15 10.19 -5.71 -7.23
C LYS A 15 11.29 -5.24 -6.27
N ASP A 16 11.17 -4.01 -5.78
CA ASP A 16 12.28 -3.31 -5.12
C ASP A 16 12.02 -3.08 -3.61
N SER A 17 10.75 -2.95 -3.21
CA SER A 17 10.36 -2.48 -1.87
C SER A 17 9.47 -3.47 -1.09
N LYS A 18 9.21 -4.68 -1.61
CA LYS A 18 8.30 -5.67 -0.98
C LYS A 18 8.68 -5.99 0.46
N GLU A 19 9.95 -6.28 0.71
CA GLU A 19 10.44 -6.65 2.04
C GLU A 19 10.26 -5.49 3.04
N LEU A 20 10.58 -4.27 2.61
CA LEU A 20 10.40 -3.08 3.44
C LEU A 20 8.91 -2.82 3.72
N ALA A 21 8.05 -2.98 2.72
CA ALA A 21 6.61 -2.76 2.85
C ALA A 21 5.98 -3.75 3.84
N LEU A 22 6.39 -5.03 3.79
CA LEU A 22 5.96 -6.06 4.75
C LEU A 22 6.39 -5.73 6.18
N ARG A 23 7.66 -5.34 6.38
CA ARG A 23 8.17 -4.94 7.69
C ARG A 23 7.42 -3.74 8.27
N LEU A 24 7.21 -2.70 7.46
CA LEU A 24 6.46 -1.52 7.87
C LEU A 24 5.01 -1.84 8.23
N ARG A 25 4.36 -2.73 7.48
CA ARG A 25 3.02 -3.21 7.82
C ARG A 25 3.01 -3.84 9.20
N ASP A 26 3.93 -4.76 9.47
CA ASP A 26 3.98 -5.51 10.72
C ASP A 26 4.26 -4.57 11.91
N ASP A 27 5.20 -3.65 11.76
CA ASP A 27 5.54 -2.65 12.77
C ASP A 27 4.34 -1.73 13.07
N LEU A 28 3.68 -1.21 12.03
CA LEU A 28 2.51 -0.32 12.18
C LEU A 28 1.31 -1.06 12.80
N GLN A 29 1.05 -2.30 12.40
CA GLN A 29 0.00 -3.12 13.00
C GLN A 29 0.27 -3.40 14.48
N ALA A 30 1.53 -3.68 14.85
CA ALA A 30 1.93 -3.86 16.25
C ALA A 30 1.68 -2.61 17.12
N THR A 31 1.68 -1.42 16.52
CA THR A 31 1.35 -0.15 17.20
C THR A 31 -0.14 0.19 17.24
N GLY A 32 -1.00 -0.66 16.66
CA GLY A 32 -2.46 -0.50 16.68
C GLY A 32 -3.07 0.18 15.46
N PHE A 33 -2.29 0.33 14.37
CA PHE A 33 -2.82 0.82 13.09
C PHE A 33 -3.43 -0.31 12.26
N SER A 34 -4.42 0.03 11.45
CA SER A 34 -4.93 -0.86 10.41
C SER A 34 -4.17 -0.57 9.14
N VAL A 35 -3.40 -1.53 8.63
CA VAL A 35 -2.57 -1.34 7.43
C VAL A 35 -3.09 -2.20 6.30
N TRP A 36 -3.34 -1.57 5.16
CA TRP A 36 -3.66 -2.23 3.90
C TRP A 36 -2.44 -2.20 3.00
N LEU A 37 -2.09 -3.36 2.45
CA LEU A 37 -0.99 -3.55 1.52
C LEU A 37 -1.45 -4.55 0.47
N ASP A 38 -1.27 -4.19 -0.80
CA ASP A 38 -1.65 -5.05 -1.91
C ASP A 38 -0.67 -6.23 -2.01
N LEU A 39 -1.02 -7.35 -1.37
CA LEU A 39 -0.27 -8.61 -1.44
C LEU A 39 -0.79 -9.56 -2.51
N SER A 40 -1.78 -9.12 -3.29
CA SER A 40 -2.42 -10.00 -4.25
C SER A 40 -1.42 -10.37 -5.36
N GLU A 41 -0.92 -11.61 -5.32
CA GLU A 41 -0.25 -12.27 -6.45
C GLU A 41 -1.20 -12.53 -7.62
N ILE A 42 -2.44 -12.03 -7.57
CA ILE A 42 -3.56 -12.44 -8.40
C ILE A 42 -3.59 -11.60 -9.68
N SER A 43 -3.22 -12.29 -10.77
CA SER A 43 -3.60 -12.10 -12.16
C SER A 43 -4.43 -10.84 -12.46
N GLY A 44 -3.78 -9.86 -13.11
CA GLY A 44 -4.34 -8.55 -13.44
C GLY A 44 -5.75 -8.61 -14.03
N GLY A 45 -6.63 -7.80 -13.44
CA GLY A 45 -8.02 -7.64 -13.86
C GLY A 45 -8.70 -6.48 -13.11
N SER A 46 -9.93 -6.14 -13.54
CA SER A 46 -10.71 -4.99 -13.08
C SER A 46 -10.97 -4.93 -11.57
N THR A 47 -10.97 -6.09 -10.90
CA THR A 47 -11.19 -6.21 -9.45
C THR A 47 -10.04 -5.61 -8.64
N TRP A 48 -8.79 -5.82 -9.09
CA TRP A 48 -7.60 -5.30 -8.43
C TRP A 48 -7.58 -3.77 -8.41
N THR A 49 -7.93 -3.14 -9.54
CA THR A 49 -8.05 -1.68 -9.65
C THR A 49 -9.10 -1.13 -8.67
N ARG A 50 -10.24 -1.82 -8.53
CA ARG A 50 -11.30 -1.42 -7.61
C ARG A 50 -10.88 -1.55 -6.14
N ASP A 51 -10.12 -2.58 -5.79
CA ASP A 51 -9.63 -2.77 -4.43
C ASP A 51 -8.61 -1.71 -4.02
N ILE A 52 -7.70 -1.34 -4.95
CA ILE A 52 -6.78 -0.21 -4.75
C ILE A 52 -7.56 1.09 -4.59
N GLN A 53 -8.53 1.35 -5.47
CA GLN A 53 -9.35 2.56 -5.39
C GLN A 53 -10.07 2.64 -4.04
N ASN A 54 -10.72 1.55 -3.61
CA ASN A 54 -11.35 1.47 -2.30
C ASN A 54 -10.35 1.74 -1.17
N ALA A 55 -9.15 1.17 -1.23
CA ALA A 55 -8.14 1.36 -0.20
C ALA A 55 -7.66 2.81 -0.12
N ILE A 56 -7.52 3.49 -1.26
CA ILE A 56 -7.19 4.92 -1.31
C ILE A 56 -8.33 5.76 -0.74
N GLU A 57 -9.58 5.49 -1.13
CA GLU A 57 -10.77 6.24 -0.70
C GLU A 57 -11.05 6.13 0.81
N HIS A 58 -10.64 5.02 1.44
CA HIS A 58 -10.96 4.72 2.85
C HIS A 58 -9.75 4.77 3.79
N CYS A 59 -8.56 5.10 3.28
CA CYS A 59 -7.38 5.32 4.12
C CYS A 59 -7.42 6.72 4.75
N HIS A 60 -6.86 6.84 5.96
CA HIS A 60 -6.59 8.13 6.58
C HIS A 60 -5.21 8.66 6.18
N VAL A 61 -4.28 7.75 5.87
CA VAL A 61 -2.90 8.04 5.50
C VAL A 61 -2.48 7.14 4.33
N ALA A 62 -1.86 7.73 3.31
CA ALA A 62 -1.21 6.99 2.22
C ALA A 62 0.32 7.13 2.34
N LEU A 63 1.03 6.01 2.36
CA LEU A 63 2.49 5.92 2.42
C LEU A 63 3.02 5.40 1.09
N LEU A 64 3.84 6.19 0.39
CA LEU A 64 4.45 5.80 -0.88
C LEU A 64 5.92 5.43 -0.66
N LEU A 65 6.26 4.18 -0.92
CA LEU A 65 7.63 3.67 -0.80
C LEU A 65 8.35 3.76 -2.13
N LEU A 66 8.98 4.90 -2.35
CA LEU A 66 9.70 5.17 -3.59
C LEU A 66 11.00 4.38 -3.66
N SER A 67 11.23 3.70 -4.78
CA SER A 67 12.47 2.97 -5.06
C SER A 67 13.11 3.38 -6.39
N PRO A 68 14.43 3.25 -6.55
CA PRO A 68 15.11 3.66 -7.79
C PRO A 68 14.56 2.97 -9.05
N GLY A 69 14.06 1.73 -8.92
CA GLY A 69 13.45 0.96 -10.01
C GLY A 69 12.10 1.50 -10.51
N GLU A 70 11.44 2.38 -9.75
CA GLU A 70 10.15 2.96 -10.13
C GLU A 70 10.26 4.07 -11.18
N ARG A 71 11.46 4.67 -11.36
CA ARG A 71 11.70 5.72 -12.37
C ARG A 71 11.50 5.27 -13.82
N ASP A 72 11.55 3.96 -14.10
CA ASP A 72 11.38 3.41 -15.44
C ASP A 72 9.94 2.90 -15.73
N SER A 73 9.07 2.90 -14.72
CA SER A 73 7.67 2.48 -14.93
C SER A 73 6.84 3.63 -15.49
N HIS A 74 6.20 3.43 -16.64
CA HIS A 74 5.38 4.40 -17.39
C HIS A 74 4.20 5.05 -16.62
N TRP A 75 4.03 4.77 -15.32
CA TRP A 75 2.92 5.28 -14.52
C TRP A 75 3.20 6.61 -13.79
N CYS A 76 4.46 7.03 -13.65
CA CYS A 76 4.79 8.21 -12.85
C CYS A 76 5.06 9.49 -13.66
N LEU A 77 4.98 9.45 -14.99
CA LEU A 77 5.17 10.61 -15.86
C LEU A 77 4.18 10.58 -17.04
N SER A 78 2.92 10.91 -16.79
CA SER A 78 2.05 11.52 -17.81
C SER A 78 1.10 12.51 -17.16
#